data_AF-A0A165CFZ6-F1
#
_entry.id   AF-A0A165CFZ6-F1
#
_cell.length_a   1.000
_cell.length_b   1.000
_cell.length_c   1.000
_cell.angle_alpha   90.00
_cell.angle_beta   90.00
_cell.angle_gamma   90.00
#
_symmetry.space_group_name_H-M   'P 1'
#
loop_
_entity.id
_entity.type
_entity.pdbx_description
1 polymer ?
#
loop_
_entity_poly.entity_id
_entity_poly.type
_entity_poly.pdbx_seq_one_letter_code
_entity_poly.pdbx_strand_id
1 'polypeptide(L)'
;LLLTDVLMHSRRLRFSQAQLSAMLYWGKALGAAHLPTQSAFSAWAEASLRQTGDPCRRFVSLHGNVFYMNDVGHGLAQDFANPRKRPYMTFYPEVDNGVLDEVWNGAHWVKDAPDDCVAPMLDYDSRHWFINELVQCTDSKLFIPLRWLR
;
A
#
# COMPACT_ATOMS: atom_id res chain seq x y z
N LEU A 1 -11.30 -12.10 23.70
CA LEU A 1 -11.70 -11.04 22.75
C LEU A 1 -10.70 -10.94 21.58
N LEU A 2 -9.40 -10.73 21.82
CA LEU A 2 -8.39 -10.52 20.76
C LEU A 2 -8.32 -11.63 19.68
N LEU A 3 -8.32 -12.92 20.06
CA LEU A 3 -8.16 -14.03 19.09
C LEU A 3 -9.37 -14.23 18.18
N THR A 4 -10.58 -14.12 18.73
CA THR A 4 -11.81 -14.17 17.93
C THR A 4 -11.83 -13.02 16.95
N ASP A 5 -11.43 -11.82 17.40
CA ASP A 5 -11.41 -10.62 16.56
C ASP A 5 -10.43 -10.73 15.39
N VAL A 6 -9.22 -11.23 15.64
CA VAL A 6 -8.22 -11.52 14.60
C VAL A 6 -8.72 -12.55 13.60
N LEU A 7 -9.41 -13.59 14.07
CA LEU A 7 -9.93 -14.65 13.22
C LEU A 7 -11.09 -14.15 12.33
N MET A 8 -12.00 -13.37 12.90
CA MET A 8 -13.18 -12.85 12.17
C MET A 8 -12.84 -11.74 11.18
N HIS A 9 -11.75 -10.99 11.41
CA HIS A 9 -11.30 -9.91 10.53
C HIS A 9 -10.09 -10.27 9.66
N SER A 10 -9.69 -11.54 9.65
CA SER A 10 -8.65 -12.02 8.75
C SER A 10 -9.13 -11.90 7.29
N ARG A 11 -8.39 -11.14 6.47
CA ARG A 11 -8.71 -11.01 5.03
C ARG A 11 -8.75 -12.36 4.29
N ARG A 12 -8.09 -13.39 4.83
CA ARG A 12 -8.02 -14.73 4.27
C ARG A 12 -9.17 -15.65 4.72
N LEU A 13 -9.89 -15.26 5.78
CA LEU A 13 -11.02 -16.02 6.33
C LEU A 13 -12.25 -15.12 6.33
N ARG A 14 -13.04 -15.16 5.24
CA ARG A 14 -14.28 -14.42 5.15
C ARG A 14 -15.42 -15.25 5.72
N PHE A 15 -15.90 -14.86 6.89
CA PHE A 15 -17.12 -15.42 7.46
C PHE A 15 -18.34 -14.65 6.96
N SER A 16 -19.37 -15.37 6.52
CA SER A 16 -20.69 -14.78 6.31
C SER A 16 -21.29 -14.38 7.66
N GLN A 17 -22.29 -13.50 7.64
CA GLN A 17 -23.03 -13.13 8.85
C GLN A 17 -23.62 -14.37 9.53
N ALA A 18 -24.15 -15.34 8.77
CA ALA A 18 -24.67 -16.58 9.32
C ALA A 18 -23.58 -17.46 9.97
N GLN A 19 -22.40 -17.55 9.37
CA GLN A 19 -21.27 -18.29 9.94
C GLN A 19 -20.78 -17.65 11.23
N LEU A 20 -20.70 -16.32 11.27
CA LEU A 20 -20.34 -15.58 12.47
C LEU A 20 -21.34 -15.84 13.60
N SER A 21 -22.65 -15.78 13.31
CA SER A 21 -23.70 -16.10 14.29
C SER A 21 -23.57 -17.53 14.81
N ALA A 22 -23.31 -18.50 13.93
CA ALA A 22 -23.13 -19.89 14.32
C ALA A 22 -21.91 -20.09 15.23
N MET A 23 -20.79 -19.43 14.94
CA MET A 23 -19.59 -19.50 15.78
C MET A 23 -19.79 -18.86 17.15
N LEU A 24 -20.50 -17.72 17.23
CA LEU A 24 -20.84 -17.08 18.50
C LEU A 24 -21.81 -17.94 19.32
N TYR A 25 -22.80 -18.56 18.66
CA TYR A 25 -23.71 -19.49 19.31
C TYR A 25 -22.97 -20.72 19.86
N TRP A 26 -22.07 -21.30 19.06
CA TRP A 26 -21.24 -22.42 19.48
C TRP A 26 -20.32 -22.06 20.65
N GLY A 27 -19.66 -20.89 20.60
CA GLY A 27 -18.84 -20.40 21.71
C GLY A 27 -19.66 -20.20 22.99
N LYS A 28 -20.88 -19.69 22.88
CA LYS A 28 -21.80 -19.53 24.01
C LYS A 28 -22.20 -20.89 24.60
N ALA A 29 -22.47 -21.88 23.76
CA ALA A 29 -22.81 -23.25 24.19
C ALA A 29 -21.65 -23.94 24.92
N LEU A 30 -20.41 -23.62 24.57
CA LEU A 30 -19.20 -24.09 25.27
C LEU A 30 -18.89 -23.33 26.57
N GLY A 31 -19.75 -22.40 27.00
CA GLY A 31 -19.59 -21.65 28.23
C GLY A 31 -18.62 -20.46 28.13
N ALA A 32 -18.29 -19.99 26.93
CA ALA A 32 -17.45 -18.80 26.78
C ALA A 32 -18.17 -17.56 27.35
N ALA A 33 -17.55 -16.92 28.33
CA ALA A 33 -18.01 -15.65 28.89
C ALA A 33 -17.54 -14.47 28.02
N HIS A 34 -18.30 -13.37 28.03
CA HIS A 34 -17.95 -12.10 27.36
C HIS A 34 -17.79 -12.19 25.83
N LEU A 35 -18.64 -12.96 25.15
CA LEU A 35 -18.68 -12.94 23.69
C LEU A 35 -19.33 -11.64 23.17
N PRO A 36 -18.72 -10.96 22.18
CA PRO A 36 -19.35 -9.80 21.55
C PRO A 36 -20.61 -10.23 20.81
N THR A 37 -21.57 -9.31 20.68
CA THR A 37 -22.67 -9.49 19.75
C THR A 37 -22.16 -9.34 18.32
N GLN A 38 -22.90 -9.91 17.37
CA GLN A 38 -22.64 -9.73 15.95
C GLN A 38 -22.61 -8.23 15.54
N SER A 39 -23.49 -7.42 16.11
CA SER A 39 -23.49 -5.96 15.91
C SER A 39 -22.22 -5.30 16.43
N ALA A 40 -21.66 -5.77 17.56
CA ALA A 40 -20.42 -5.25 18.11
C ALA A 40 -19.23 -5.55 17.19
N PHE A 41 -19.20 -6.72 16.53
CA PHE A 41 -18.19 -7.03 15.51
C PHE A 41 -18.29 -6.07 14.32
N SER A 42 -19.49 -5.87 13.76
CA SER A 42 -19.68 -4.94 12.64
C SER A 42 -19.28 -3.50 13.00
N ALA A 43 -19.66 -3.04 14.19
CA ALA A 43 -19.31 -1.70 14.67
C ALA A 43 -17.80 -1.54 14.88
N TRP A 44 -17.15 -2.56 15.44
CA TRP A 44 -15.68 -2.57 15.59
C TRP A 44 -14.98 -2.58 14.24
N ALA A 45 -15.44 -3.38 13.28
CA ALA A 45 -14.88 -3.44 11.93
C ALA A 45 -14.91 -2.07 11.27
N GLU A 46 -16.05 -1.38 11.35
CA GLU A 46 -16.24 -0.05 10.81
C GLU A 46 -15.35 0.99 11.52
N ALA A 47 -15.27 0.95 12.85
CA ALA A 47 -14.40 1.84 13.62
C ALA A 47 -12.91 1.62 13.30
N SER A 48 -12.49 0.36 13.18
CA SER A 48 -11.11 -0.04 12.85
C SER A 48 -10.71 0.40 11.44
N LEU A 49 -11.61 0.24 10.46
CA LEU A 49 -11.41 0.74 9.10
C LEU A 49 -11.26 2.27 9.08
N ARG A 50 -12.12 3.00 9.81
CA ARG A 50 -12.01 4.46 9.91
C ARG A 50 -10.68 4.92 10.52
N GLN A 51 -10.14 4.20 11.48
CA GLN A 51 -8.85 4.53 12.12
C GLN A 51 -7.65 4.18 11.24
N THR A 52 -7.69 3.04 10.55
CA THR A 52 -6.57 2.56 9.72
C THR A 52 -6.54 3.23 8.34
N GLY A 53 -7.65 3.89 7.97
CA GLY A 53 -7.89 4.43 6.64
C GLY A 53 -8.71 3.43 5.83
N ASP A 54 -9.92 3.83 5.46
CA ASP A 54 -10.75 3.10 4.50
C ASP A 54 -10.49 3.67 3.10
N PRO A 55 -9.70 3.01 2.25
CA PRO A 55 -9.47 3.49 0.90
C PRO A 55 -10.71 3.33 0.02
N CYS A 56 -11.69 2.51 0.42
CA CYS A 56 -12.70 1.99 -0.46
C CYS A 56 -13.96 2.88 -0.48
N ARG A 57 -14.15 3.58 -1.59
CA ARG A 57 -15.34 4.42 -1.80
C ARG A 57 -16.36 3.67 -2.66
N ARG A 58 -17.61 3.70 -2.22
CA ARG A 58 -18.74 3.17 -2.99
C ARG A 58 -19.19 4.21 -4.01
N PHE A 59 -19.36 3.76 -5.25
CA PHE A 59 -19.91 4.52 -6.35
C PHE A 59 -21.11 3.80 -6.96
N VAL A 60 -22.02 4.57 -7.53
CA VAL A 60 -23.20 4.06 -8.23
C VAL A 60 -23.17 4.67 -9.64
N SER A 61 -23.22 3.83 -10.67
CA SER A 61 -23.26 4.30 -12.05
C SER A 61 -24.62 4.93 -12.36
N LEU A 62 -24.71 5.69 -13.45
CA LEU A 62 -25.98 6.19 -13.97
C LEU A 62 -27.00 5.07 -14.26
N HIS A 63 -26.52 3.85 -14.53
CA HIS A 63 -27.35 2.67 -14.77
C HIS A 63 -27.68 1.88 -13.49
N GLY A 64 -27.30 2.38 -12.31
CA GLY A 64 -27.57 1.74 -11.01
C GLY A 64 -26.55 0.67 -10.60
N ASN A 65 -25.49 0.44 -11.37
CA ASN A 65 -24.46 -0.54 -11.01
C ASN A 65 -23.63 -0.02 -9.84
N VAL A 66 -23.46 -0.83 -8.80
CA VAL A 66 -22.64 -0.49 -7.63
C VAL A 66 -21.21 -0.98 -7.86
N PHE A 67 -20.25 -0.08 -7.78
CA PHE A 67 -18.83 -0.40 -7.82
C PHE A 67 -18.09 0.24 -6.65
N TYR A 68 -16.96 -0.35 -6.30
CA TYR A 68 -16.15 0.06 -5.18
C TYR A 68 -14.76 0.37 -5.70
N MET A 69 -14.23 1.55 -5.39
CA MET A 69 -12.92 1.98 -5.85
C MET A 69 -12.05 2.35 -4.66
N ASN A 70 -10.87 1.75 -4.60
CA ASN A 70 -9.86 2.12 -3.62
C ASN A 70 -9.14 3.39 -4.07
N ASP A 71 -8.84 4.27 -3.12
CA ASP A 71 -7.93 5.38 -3.34
C ASP A 71 -6.53 4.85 -3.64
N VAL A 72 -6.02 5.15 -4.85
CA VAL A 72 -4.73 4.66 -5.33
C VAL A 72 -3.59 5.22 -4.48
N GLY A 73 -3.66 6.50 -4.09
CA GLY A 73 -2.64 7.14 -3.25
C GLY A 73 -2.55 6.48 -1.88
N HIS A 74 -3.68 6.15 -1.27
CA HIS A 74 -3.73 5.42 -0.01
C HIS A 74 -3.20 4.00 -0.13
N GLY A 75 -3.51 3.29 -1.22
CA GLY A 75 -2.95 1.97 -1.51
C GLY A 75 -1.42 2.00 -1.66
N LEU A 76 -0.90 2.99 -2.41
CA LEU A 76 0.54 3.20 -2.55
C LEU A 76 1.19 3.52 -1.20
N ALA A 77 0.59 4.41 -0.40
CA ALA A 77 1.10 4.73 0.93
C ALA A 77 1.20 3.50 1.85
N GLN A 78 0.17 2.63 1.83
CA GLN A 78 0.20 1.36 2.58
C GLN A 78 1.32 0.43 2.10
N ASP A 79 1.55 0.36 0.79
CA ASP A 79 2.61 -0.47 0.22
C ASP A 79 4.01 0.07 0.53
N PHE A 80 4.19 1.40 0.52
CA PHE A 80 5.42 2.06 0.95
C PHE A 80 5.70 1.85 2.45
N ALA A 81 4.67 1.90 3.28
CA ALA A 81 4.78 1.66 4.72
C ALA A 81 5.00 0.19 5.08
N ASN A 82 4.81 -0.74 4.14
CA ASN A 82 4.92 -2.17 4.40
C ASN A 82 6.39 -2.62 4.40
N PRO A 83 6.96 -3.02 5.55
CA PRO A 83 8.37 -3.38 5.66
C PRO A 83 8.75 -4.63 4.86
N ARG A 84 7.77 -5.45 4.46
CA ARG A 84 8.00 -6.63 3.62
C ARG A 84 7.95 -6.32 2.13
N LYS A 85 7.19 -5.30 1.71
CA LYS A 85 7.11 -4.91 0.30
C LYS A 85 8.16 -3.87 -0.07
N ARG A 86 8.40 -2.91 0.83
CA ARG A 86 9.30 -1.77 0.63
C ARG A 86 10.71 -2.12 0.11
N PRO A 87 11.34 -3.25 0.50
CA PRO A 87 12.65 -3.65 -0.02
C PRO A 87 12.66 -4.12 -1.48
N TYR A 88 11.51 -4.54 -2.00
CA TYR A 88 11.37 -5.07 -3.37
C TYR A 88 10.83 -4.02 -4.35
N MET A 89 10.68 -2.77 -3.92
CA MET A 89 10.26 -1.67 -4.78
C MET A 89 11.46 -1.04 -5.48
N THR A 90 11.39 -0.92 -6.81
CA THR A 90 12.41 -0.26 -7.63
C THR A 90 11.92 1.13 -8.03
N PHE A 91 12.70 2.16 -7.71
CA PHE A 91 12.38 3.57 -7.98
C PHE A 91 13.28 4.22 -9.03
N TYR A 92 14.50 3.69 -9.17
CA TYR A 92 15.49 4.20 -10.10
C TYR A 92 15.47 3.35 -11.35
N PRO A 93 15.39 3.96 -12.55
CA PRO A 93 15.54 3.24 -13.80
C PRO A 93 16.91 2.57 -13.87
N GLU A 94 16.95 1.36 -14.41
CA GLU A 94 18.18 0.59 -14.59
C GLU A 94 18.63 0.71 -16.06
N VAL A 95 19.90 1.04 -16.25
CA VAL A 95 20.48 1.14 -17.58
C VAL A 95 20.97 -0.23 -18.03
N ASP A 96 20.07 -1.03 -18.62
CA ASP A 96 20.43 -2.35 -19.16
C ASP A 96 20.89 -2.30 -20.63
N ASN A 97 21.65 -3.32 -21.05
CA ASN A 97 22.28 -3.49 -22.34
C ASN A 97 21.30 -3.85 -23.49
N GLY A 98 20.00 -3.60 -23.31
CA GLY A 98 18.99 -3.73 -24.37
C GLY A 98 18.03 -4.91 -24.24
N VAL A 99 17.95 -5.58 -23.09
CA VAL A 99 16.90 -6.57 -22.79
C VAL A 99 15.85 -5.93 -21.88
N LEU A 100 14.57 -6.06 -22.27
CA LEU A 100 13.45 -5.58 -21.46
C LEU A 100 12.90 -6.74 -20.63
N ASP A 101 13.41 -6.90 -19.42
CA ASP A 101 12.87 -7.88 -18.46
C ASP A 101 11.74 -7.28 -17.62
N GLU A 102 11.90 -6.03 -17.18
CA GLU A 102 11.00 -5.35 -16.26
C GLU A 102 10.79 -3.89 -16.67
N VAL A 103 9.74 -3.26 -16.12
CA VAL A 103 9.35 -1.89 -16.51
C VAL A 103 10.50 -0.89 -16.24
N TRP A 104 11.25 -1.07 -15.15
CA TRP A 104 12.38 -0.20 -14.78
C TRP A 104 13.64 -0.37 -15.65
N ASN A 105 13.73 -1.45 -16.44
CA ASN A 105 14.81 -1.66 -17.44
C ASN A 105 14.44 -1.08 -18.81
N GLY A 106 13.24 -0.51 -18.95
CA GLY A 106 12.76 0.01 -20.21
C GLY A 106 13.45 1.31 -20.62
N ALA A 107 13.90 1.37 -21.87
CA ALA A 107 14.39 2.59 -22.50
C ALA A 107 13.39 3.76 -22.35
N HIS A 108 12.09 3.49 -22.32
CA HIS A 108 11.06 4.50 -22.05
C HIS A 108 11.18 5.12 -20.66
N TRP A 109 11.46 4.33 -19.62
CA TRP A 109 11.65 4.88 -18.27
C TRP A 109 12.99 5.61 -18.16
N VAL A 110 14.04 5.07 -18.77
CA VAL A 110 15.38 5.68 -18.74
C VAL A 110 15.46 6.98 -19.52
N LYS A 111 14.82 7.07 -20.69
CA LYS A 111 15.00 8.18 -21.67
C LYS A 111 13.78 9.05 -21.90
N ASP A 112 12.58 8.46 -21.91
CA ASP A 112 11.37 9.15 -22.41
C ASP A 112 10.46 9.66 -21.28
N ALA A 113 10.55 9.07 -20.09
CA ALA A 113 9.82 9.55 -18.92
C ALA A 113 10.25 11.01 -18.62
N PRO A 114 9.33 11.92 -18.26
CA PRO A 114 9.68 13.22 -17.74
C PRO A 114 10.47 13.13 -16.42
N ASP A 115 11.42 14.05 -16.18
CA ASP A 115 12.25 14.05 -14.96
C ASP A 115 11.45 14.27 -13.67
N ASP A 116 10.30 14.94 -13.77
CA ASP A 116 9.36 15.15 -12.66
C ASP A 116 8.46 13.93 -12.38
N CYS A 117 8.46 12.94 -13.28
CA CYS A 117 7.70 11.69 -13.15
C CYS A 117 8.54 10.53 -12.60
N VAL A 118 9.86 10.70 -12.44
CA VAL A 118 10.77 9.71 -11.85
C VAL A 118 11.10 10.04 -10.39
N ALA A 119 11.88 9.18 -9.72
CA ALA A 119 12.26 9.40 -8.33
C ALA A 119 12.94 10.77 -8.15
N PRO A 120 12.35 11.71 -7.38
CA PRO A 120 12.86 13.08 -7.27
C PRO A 120 14.09 13.18 -6.36
N MET A 121 14.39 12.10 -5.64
CA MET A 121 15.35 12.09 -4.55
C MET A 121 16.14 10.79 -4.56
N LEU A 122 17.45 10.90 -4.36
CA LEU A 122 18.37 9.81 -4.06
C LEU A 122 18.64 9.78 -2.55
N ASP A 123 18.45 8.63 -1.94
CA ASP A 123 18.92 8.35 -0.57
C ASP A 123 20.28 7.64 -0.66
N TYR A 124 21.34 8.35 -0.28
CA TYR A 124 22.72 7.86 -0.32
C TYR A 124 23.50 8.36 0.90
N ASP A 125 24.13 7.42 1.62
CA ASP A 125 24.94 7.68 2.81
C ASP A 125 24.20 8.53 3.88
N SER A 126 22.95 8.16 4.17
CA SER A 126 22.07 8.88 5.11
C SER A 126 21.83 10.35 4.74
N ARG A 127 22.00 10.71 3.46
CA ARG A 127 21.69 12.02 2.91
C ARG A 127 20.73 11.90 1.75
N HIS A 128 19.89 12.91 1.62
CA HIS A 128 18.94 13.04 0.54
C HIS A 128 19.45 14.06 -0.47
N TRP A 129 19.46 13.67 -1.74
CA TRP A 129 19.87 14.49 -2.86
C TRP A 129 18.69 14.64 -3.81
N PHE A 130 18.29 15.86 -4.12
CA PHE A 130 17.14 16.09 -5.00
C PHE A 130 17.57 16.44 -6.42
N ILE A 131 16.73 16.08 -7.39
CA ILE A 131 16.86 16.60 -8.75
C ILE A 131 16.67 18.12 -8.76
N ASN A 132 17.24 18.80 -9.75
CA ASN A 132 17.17 20.25 -9.92
C ASN A 132 17.81 21.08 -8.78
N GLU A 133 18.58 20.47 -7.88
CA GLU A 133 19.35 21.15 -6.85
C GLU A 133 20.86 21.13 -7.16
N LEU A 134 21.60 22.15 -6.73
CA LEU A 134 23.04 22.20 -6.95
C LEU A 134 23.77 21.19 -6.07
N VAL A 135 24.52 20.28 -6.69
CA VAL A 135 25.30 19.24 -6.02
C VAL A 135 26.79 19.48 -6.23
N GLN A 136 27.57 19.33 -5.16
CA GLN A 136 29.03 19.37 -5.22
C GLN A 136 29.61 17.95 -5.10
N CYS A 137 30.39 17.56 -6.11
CA CYS A 137 31.16 16.33 -6.12
C CYS A 137 32.37 16.41 -5.17
N THR A 138 32.93 15.26 -4.82
CA THR A 138 34.16 15.15 -4.01
C THR A 138 35.37 15.81 -4.67
N ASP A 139 35.38 15.93 -6.00
CA ASP A 139 36.37 16.66 -6.79
C ASP A 139 36.09 18.17 -6.93
N SER A 140 35.16 18.70 -6.11
CA SER A 140 34.70 20.10 -6.11
C SER A 140 33.97 20.57 -7.37
N LYS A 141 33.63 19.67 -8.30
CA LYS A 141 32.77 20.03 -9.44
C LYS A 141 31.33 20.23 -8.96
N LEU A 142 30.66 21.19 -9.59
CA LEU A 142 29.26 21.49 -9.35
C LEU A 142 28.43 21.03 -10.55
N PHE A 143 27.30 20.39 -10.29
CA PHE A 143 26.33 20.04 -11.32
C PHE A 143 24.91 20.03 -10.75
N ILE A 144 23.92 20.01 -11.63
CA ILE A 144 22.51 19.87 -11.27
C ILE A 144 22.05 18.51 -11.81
N PRO A 145 21.68 17.54 -10.95
CA PRO A 145 21.16 16.27 -11.39
C PRO A 145 19.74 16.48 -11.92
N LEU A 146 19.47 15.94 -13.11
CA LEU A 146 18.12 15.88 -13.67
C LEU A 146 17.42 14.56 -13.32
N ARG A 147 18.20 13.49 -13.12
CA ARG A 147 17.72 12.14 -12.90
C ARG A 147 18.70 11.28 -12.12
N TRP A 148 18.17 10.34 -11.35
CA TRP A 148 18.92 9.29 -10.67
C TRP A 148 18.69 7.95 -11.35
N LEU A 149 19.77 7.22 -11.61
CA LEU A 149 19.77 5.93 -12.32
C LEU A 149 20.48 4.87 -11.46
N ARG A 150 20.10 3.60 -11.65
CA ARG A 150 20.76 2.43 -11.07
C ARG A 150 21.67 1.76 -12.08
#